data_AF-A0A522VV19-F1
#
_entry.id   AF-A0A522VV19-F1
#
_cell.length_a   1.000
_cell.length_b   1.000
_cell.length_c   1.000
_cell.angle_alpha   90.00
_cell.angle_beta   90.00
_cell.angle_gamma   90.00
#
_symmetry.space_group_name_H-M   'P 1'
#
loop_
_entity.id
_entity.type
_entity.pdbx_description
1 polymer ?
#
loop_
_entity_poly.entity_id
_entity_poly.type
_entity_poly.pdbx_seq_one_letter_code
_entity_poly.pdbx_strand_id
1 'polypeptide(L)'
;KVRTLVSLNPIMVDGTGMCGGCRVKIGDEVKFACVDGPDFDGHKVDFDDLMSRLRRYRDEERAALERWSESCRLMNQEPVLPLTGS
;
A
#
# COMPACT_ATOMS: atom_id res chain seq x y z
N LYS A 1 1.19 27.03 -10.11
CA LYS A 1 1.18 25.73 -9.39
C LYS A 1 0.33 25.88 -8.15
N VAL A 2 -0.61 24.96 -7.92
CA VAL A 2 -1.35 24.86 -6.65
C VAL A 2 -0.51 24.01 -5.69
N ARG A 3 -0.41 24.42 -4.43
CA ARG A 3 0.28 23.61 -3.40
C ARG A 3 -0.49 22.31 -3.20
N THR A 4 0.20 21.18 -3.36
CA THR A 4 -0.40 19.85 -3.26
C THR A 4 0.48 18.98 -2.36
N LEU A 5 -0.08 18.54 -1.24
CA LEU A 5 0.54 17.53 -0.39
C LEU A 5 -0.14 16.20 -0.69
N VAL A 6 0.65 15.12 -0.73
CA VAL A 6 0.16 13.76 -0.98
C VAL A 6 0.69 12.82 0.09
N SER A 7 -0.19 11.99 0.62
CA SER A 7 0.18 10.90 1.53
C SER A 7 0.55 9.68 0.70
N LEU A 8 1.82 9.28 0.73
CA LEU A 8 2.31 8.15 -0.07
C LEU A 8 2.04 6.82 0.64
N ASN A 9 1.74 5.79 -0.16
CA ASN A 9 1.38 4.46 0.32
C ASN A 9 2.36 3.35 -0.12
N PRO A 10 3.69 3.52 0.01
CA PRO A 10 4.63 2.48 -0.38
C PRO A 10 4.52 1.23 0.51
N ILE A 11 5.04 0.10 0.03
CA ILE A 11 5.14 -1.13 0.83
C ILE A 11 5.98 -0.85 2.09
N MET A 12 5.49 -1.26 3.25
CA MET A 12 6.19 -1.15 4.53
C MET A 12 6.39 -2.52 5.16
N VAL A 13 7.48 -2.69 5.92
CA VAL A 13 7.76 -3.94 6.66
C VAL A 13 8.00 -3.61 8.13
N ASP A 14 9.07 -2.87 8.45
CA ASP A 14 9.44 -2.53 9.82
C ASP A 14 8.75 -1.24 10.31
N GLY A 15 8.57 -0.26 9.44
CA GLY A 15 7.94 1.03 9.79
C GLY A 15 8.77 1.93 10.72
N THR A 16 10.05 1.62 10.94
CA THR A 16 10.93 2.36 11.87
C THR A 16 12.20 2.90 11.22
N GLY A 17 12.31 2.77 9.89
CA GLY A 17 13.42 3.28 9.09
C GLY A 17 14.60 2.33 8.95
N MET A 18 14.47 1.07 9.39
CA MET A 18 15.55 0.09 9.39
C MET A 18 15.64 -0.72 8.09
N CYS A 19 14.53 -0.95 7.37
CA CYS A 19 14.54 -1.84 6.20
C CYS A 19 14.59 -1.14 4.83
N GLY A 20 14.16 0.12 4.74
CA GLY A 20 14.09 0.87 3.47
C GLY A 20 13.06 0.33 2.45
N GLY A 21 12.15 -0.55 2.86
CA GLY A 21 11.05 -1.06 2.03
C GLY A 21 10.14 0.07 1.53
N CYS A 22 9.91 1.06 2.41
CA CYS A 22 9.07 2.23 2.14
C CYS A 22 9.80 3.39 1.45
N ARG A 23 10.98 3.15 0.86
CA ARG A 23 11.74 4.22 0.19
C ARG A 23 10.95 4.81 -0.98
N VAL A 24 11.05 6.13 -1.10
CA VAL A 24 10.44 6.95 -2.15
C VAL A 24 11.46 7.97 -2.66
N LYS A 25 11.41 8.31 -3.94
CA LYS A 25 12.25 9.35 -4.52
C LYS A 25 11.47 10.67 -4.58
N ILE A 26 12.01 11.70 -3.93
CA ILE A 26 11.43 13.03 -3.82
C ILE A 26 12.44 14.03 -4.39
N GLY A 27 12.22 14.49 -5.62
CA GLY A 27 13.23 15.22 -6.38
C GLY A 27 14.46 14.36 -6.65
N ASP A 28 15.63 14.82 -6.20
CA ASP A 28 16.91 14.11 -6.36
C ASP A 28 17.32 13.30 -5.13
N GLU A 29 16.47 13.26 -4.09
CA GLU A 29 16.76 12.57 -2.84
C GLU A 29 15.89 11.32 -2.66
N VAL A 30 16.48 10.30 -2.03
CA VAL A 30 15.75 9.14 -1.53
C VAL A 30 15.36 9.40 -0.07
N LYS A 31 14.07 9.21 0.24
CA LYS A 31 13.47 9.36 1.58
C LYS A 31 12.76 8.08 1.99
N PHE A 32 12.55 7.89 3.29
CA PHE A 32 11.81 6.75 3.83
C PHE A 32 10.45 7.21 4.34
N ALA A 33 9.36 6.80 3.69
CA ALA A 33 8.03 7.32 4.01
C ALA A 33 7.58 7.07 5.47
N CYS A 34 8.07 6.01 6.12
CA CYS A 34 7.72 5.72 7.53
C CYS A 34 8.42 6.62 8.56
N VAL A 35 9.48 7.34 8.18
CA VAL A 35 10.25 8.23 9.09
C VAL A 35 10.22 9.67 8.60
N ASP A 36 10.44 9.89 7.31
CA ASP A 36 10.49 11.22 6.68
C ASP A 36 9.12 11.72 6.19
N GLY A 37 8.12 10.84 6.14
CA GLY A 37 6.81 11.09 5.53
C GLY A 37 5.64 10.90 6.51
N PRO A 38 4.49 10.36 6.06
CA PRO A 38 4.17 9.88 4.70
C PRO A 38 3.78 11.00 3.71
N ASP A 39 3.58 12.22 4.21
CA ASP A 39 3.12 13.37 3.44
C ASP A 39 4.27 14.13 2.78
N PHE A 40 4.27 14.20 1.46
CA PHE A 40 5.30 14.90 0.67
C PHE A 40 4.69 15.91 -0.32
N ASP A 41 5.52 16.80 -0.84
CA ASP A 41 5.16 17.69 -1.96
C ASP A 41 4.89 16.84 -3.21
N GLY A 42 3.63 16.72 -3.61
CA GLY A 42 3.20 15.88 -4.72
C GLY A 42 3.84 16.25 -6.05
N HIS A 43 4.32 17.50 -6.19
CA HIS A 43 5.01 17.93 -7.41
C HIS A 43 6.46 17.47 -7.49
N LYS A 44 7.00 16.86 -6.43
CA LYS A 44 8.37 16.35 -6.35
C LYS A 44 8.44 14.82 -6.29
N VAL A 45 7.31 14.13 -6.15
CA VAL A 45 7.26 12.67 -6.06
C VAL A 45 7.55 12.05 -7.41
N ASP A 46 8.44 11.07 -7.45
CA ASP A 46 8.59 10.17 -8.59
C ASP A 46 7.51 9.07 -8.52
N PHE A 47 6.36 9.34 -9.15
CA PHE A 47 5.24 8.41 -9.14
C PHE A 47 5.49 7.13 -9.95
N ASP A 48 6.35 7.19 -10.98
CA ASP A 48 6.66 6.02 -11.79
C ASP A 48 7.50 5.01 -11.01
N ASP A 49 8.50 5.47 -10.25
CA ASP A 49 9.25 4.62 -9.30
C ASP A 49 8.31 4.04 -8.24
N LEU A 50 7.47 4.87 -7.61
CA LEU A 50 6.52 4.40 -6.59
C LEU A 50 5.57 3.31 -7.14
N MET A 51 4.94 3.55 -8.29
CA MET A 51 4.01 2.59 -8.90
C MET A 51 4.70 1.30 -9.35
N SER A 52 5.96 1.36 -9.77
CA SER A 52 6.76 0.16 -10.09
C SER A 52 6.99 -0.68 -8.83
N ARG A 53 7.38 -0.02 -7.72
CA ARG A 53 7.62 -0.68 -6.43
C ARG A 53 6.37 -1.32 -5.86
N LEU A 54 5.21 -0.66 -5.96
CA LEU A 54 3.93 -1.20 -5.47
C LEU A 54 3.50 -2.49 -6.15
N ARG A 55 3.94 -2.72 -7.40
CA ARG A 55 3.57 -3.93 -8.16
C ARG A 55 4.50 -5.11 -7.91
N ARG A 56 5.52 -4.95 -7.06
CA ARG A 56 6.59 -5.94 -6.88
C ARG A 56 6.11 -7.32 -6.44
N TYR A 57 5.07 -7.38 -5.59
CA TYR A 57 4.59 -8.63 -5.01
C TYR A 57 3.24 -9.07 -5.56
N ARG A 58 2.85 -8.59 -6.74
CA ARG A 58 1.51 -8.82 -7.28
C ARG A 58 1.18 -10.30 -7.48
N ASP A 59 2.17 -11.10 -7.88
CA ASP A 59 1.98 -12.53 -8.12
C ASP A 59 1.87 -13.30 -6.78
N GLU A 60 2.68 -12.94 -5.79
CA GLU A 60 2.62 -13.48 -4.43
C GLU A 60 1.33 -13.09 -3.71
N GLU A 61 0.88 -11.86 -3.87
CA GLU A 61 -0.42 -11.36 -3.37
C GLU A 61 -1.57 -12.17 -3.98
N ARG A 62 -1.56 -12.40 -5.29
CA ARG A 62 -2.56 -13.25 -5.95
C ARG A 62 -2.55 -14.67 -5.40
N ALA A 63 -1.38 -15.30 -5.34
CA ALA A 63 -1.26 -16.67 -4.84
C ALA A 63 -1.66 -16.77 -3.36
N ALA A 64 -1.38 -15.76 -2.55
CA ALA A 64 -1.83 -15.70 -1.16
C ALA A 64 -3.35 -15.59 -1.04
N LEU A 65 -3.98 -14.77 -1.89
CA LEU A 65 -5.43 -14.61 -1.94
C LEU A 65 -6.14 -15.89 -2.39
N GLU A 66 -5.60 -16.58 -3.40
CA GLU A 66 -6.13 -17.86 -3.89
C GLU A 66 -6.07 -18.92 -2.77
N ARG A 67 -4.91 -19.10 -2.12
CA ARG A 67 -4.76 -20.01 -0.98
C ARG A 67 -5.67 -19.68 0.19
N TRP A 68 -5.86 -18.38 0.48
CA TRP A 68 -6.79 -17.95 1.53
C TRP A 68 -8.23 -18.27 1.16
N SER A 69 -8.64 -18.02 -0.09
CA SER A 69 -10.00 -18.29 -0.58
C SER A 69 -10.36 -19.77 -0.49
N GLU A 70 -9.43 -20.67 -0.79
CA GLU A 70 -9.62 -22.12 -0.67
C GLU A 70 -9.77 -22.62 0.77
N SER A 71 -9.18 -21.90 1.74
CA SER A 71 -9.10 -22.31 3.15
C SER A 71 -9.97 -21.48 4.10
N CYS A 72 -10.66 -20.46 3.61
CA CYS A 72 -11.40 -19.52 4.43
C CYS A 72 -12.71 -20.13 4.97
N ARG A 73 -12.71 -20.48 6.25
CA ARG A 73 -13.89 -21.04 6.95
C ARG A 73 -15.10 -20.11 6.98
N LEU A 74 -14.90 -18.79 6.83
CA LEU A 74 -15.99 -17.80 6.76
C LEU A 74 -16.76 -17.85 5.43
N MET A 75 -16.13 -18.30 4.34
CA MET A 75 -16.81 -18.48 3.04
C MET A 75 -17.80 -19.67 3.06
N ASN A 76 -17.66 -20.58 4.03
CA ASN A 76 -18.58 -21.70 4.25
C ASN A 76 -19.71 -21.38 5.24
N GLN A 77 -19.82 -20.13 5.71
CA GLN A 77 -20.94 -19.71 6.53
C GLN A 77 -22.05 -19.18 5.63
N GLU A 78 -23.29 -19.64 5.85
CA GLU A 78 -24.44 -19.09 5.12
C GLU A 78 -24.54 -17.59 5.41
N PRO A 79 -24.79 -16.76 4.37
CA PRO A 79 -24.92 -15.33 4.56
C PRO A 79 -26.08 -15.06 5.51
N VAL A 80 -25.81 -14.36 6.61
CA VAL A 80 -26.86 -13.83 7.48
C VAL A 80 -27.63 -12.80 6.64
N LEU A 81 -28.87 -13.15 6.28
CA LEU A 81 -29.81 -12.41 5.44
C LEU A 81 -29.81 -10.89 5.72
N PRO A 82 -30.03 -10.01 4.72
CA PRO A 82 -29.99 -8.57 4.93
C PRO A 82 -30.99 -8.15 6.00
N LEU A 83 -30.60 -7.20 6.84
CA LEU A 83 -31.52 -6.41 7.65
C LEU A 83 -32.48 -5.68 6.69
N THR A 84 -33.61 -6.32 6.37
CA THR A 84 -34.79 -5.63 5.84
C THR A 84 -35.32 -4.77 6.97
N GLY A 85 -34.79 -3.55 7.09
CA GLY A 85 -35.34 -2.51 7.93
C GLY A 85 -36.58 -1.91 7.26
N SER A 86 -37.73 -2.18 7.87
CA SER A 86 -38.99 -1.46 7.70
C SER A 86 -38.86 0.05 7.94
#